data_AF-A0A7C2TEK6-F1
#
_entry.id   AF-A0A7C2TEK6-F1
#
_cell.length_a   1.000
_cell.length_b   1.000
_cell.length_c   1.000
_cell.angle_alpha   90.00
_cell.angle_beta   90.00
_cell.angle_gamma   90.00
#
_symmetry.space_group_name_H-M   'P 1'
#
loop_
_entity.id
_entity.type
_entity.pdbx_description
1 polymer ?
#
loop_
_entity_poly.entity_id
_entity_poly.type
_entity_poly.pdbx_seq_one_letter_code
_entity_poly.pdbx_strand_id
1 'polypeptide(L)'
;MIPSELVNERSKSTRDRVMQTLLVRQRCTINELAEAVDINPISVRHHITRLQADGLVDSEEERHGVGRPRRLYFLTENGREKFPTRYLRLTIRLLQQLKDSMPEPMVNKLFAQMAQAMAAEYEHELEGLSIEERLNLVTHLLGSEGFSVEWEQEGDRILIKEINCPYYFIGQNHPEVCSVDQTIISTVLSVPAEKIHCILNGDAFCTYVVPHQQMGEKPA
;
A
#
# COMPACT_ATOMS: atom_id res chain seq x y z
N MET A 1 11.96 24.69 -13.90
CA MET A 1 13.15 23.85 -14.16
C MET A 1 12.74 22.42 -13.85
N ILE A 2 12.46 21.60 -14.88
CA ILE A 2 11.89 20.25 -14.76
C ILE A 2 13.04 19.25 -14.80
N PRO A 3 13.22 18.34 -13.82
CA PRO A 3 14.24 17.31 -13.90
C PRO A 3 13.86 16.23 -14.93
N SER A 4 14.77 16.06 -15.88
CA SER A 4 15.07 14.89 -16.72
C SER A 4 14.59 13.53 -16.20
N GLU A 5 13.48 13.01 -16.75
CA GLU A 5 13.21 11.56 -16.81
C GLU A 5 12.70 11.18 -18.21
N LEU A 6 13.50 11.53 -19.22
CA LEU A 6 13.57 10.73 -20.44
C LEU A 6 14.64 9.67 -20.19
N VAL A 7 14.25 8.58 -19.51
CA VAL A 7 15.13 7.44 -19.26
C VAL A 7 15.40 6.73 -20.59
N ASN A 8 16.50 7.14 -21.22
CA ASN A 8 17.43 6.32 -21.98
C ASN A 8 16.81 5.19 -22.84
N GLU A 9 16.22 5.54 -23.98
CA GLU A 9 15.71 4.57 -24.97
C GLU A 9 16.81 3.67 -25.58
N ARG A 10 18.10 4.01 -25.39
CA ARG A 10 19.23 3.32 -26.04
C ARG A 10 19.92 2.22 -25.20
N SER A 11 19.38 1.85 -24.03
CA SER A 11 19.91 0.73 -23.24
C SER A 11 18.85 -0.03 -22.43
N LYS A 12 17.65 -0.23 -22.98
CA LYS A 12 16.67 -1.14 -22.36
C LYS A 12 17.07 -2.58 -22.65
N SER A 13 17.16 -3.41 -21.60
CA SER A 13 17.48 -4.83 -21.78
C SER A 13 16.40 -5.52 -22.63
N THR A 14 16.72 -6.64 -23.27
CA THR A 14 15.74 -7.45 -23.98
C THR A 14 14.54 -7.82 -23.09
N ARG A 15 14.78 -8.04 -21.80
CA ARG A 15 13.72 -8.28 -20.80
C ARG A 15 12.77 -7.09 -20.68
N ASP A 16 13.31 -5.87 -20.60
CA ASP A 16 12.50 -4.64 -20.50
C ASP A 16 11.71 -4.39 -21.78
N ARG A 17 12.28 -4.70 -22.95
CA ARG A 17 11.59 -4.61 -24.25
C ARG A 17 10.43 -5.60 -24.34
N VAL A 18 10.60 -6.82 -23.81
CA VAL A 18 9.50 -7.82 -23.71
C VAL A 18 8.40 -7.31 -22.79
N MET A 19 8.75 -6.83 -21.59
CA MET A 19 7.77 -6.25 -20.67
C MET A 19 7.03 -5.04 -21.28
N GLN A 20 7.76 -4.14 -21.96
CA GLN A 20 7.17 -2.99 -22.64
C GLN A 20 6.21 -3.42 -23.75
N THR A 21 6.53 -4.49 -24.49
CA THR A 21 5.64 -5.04 -25.51
C THR A 21 4.36 -5.58 -24.88
N LEU A 22 4.47 -6.33 -23.78
CA LEU A 22 3.31 -6.81 -23.02
C LEU A 22 2.49 -5.68 -22.41
N LEU A 23 3.11 -4.58 -22.00
CA LEU A 23 2.38 -3.41 -21.52
C LEU A 23 1.49 -2.81 -22.62
N VAL A 24 2.05 -2.63 -23.82
CA VAL A 24 1.37 -1.96 -24.94
C VAL A 24 0.34 -2.86 -25.60
N ARG A 25 0.70 -4.13 -25.88
CA ARG A 25 -0.16 -5.08 -26.61
C ARG A 25 -1.07 -5.89 -25.69
N GLN A 26 -0.88 -5.81 -24.37
CA GLN A 26 -1.60 -6.50 -23.30
C GLN A 26 -1.48 -8.02 -23.29
N ARG A 27 -1.69 -8.68 -24.43
CA ARG A 27 -1.65 -10.14 -24.60
C ARG A 27 -0.87 -10.50 -25.85
N CYS A 28 0.18 -11.31 -25.70
CA CYS A 28 1.02 -11.74 -26.81
C CYS A 28 1.41 -13.22 -26.70
N THR A 29 1.54 -13.89 -27.84
CA THR A 29 2.26 -15.16 -27.97
C THR A 29 3.79 -14.94 -27.94
N ILE A 30 4.55 -16.02 -27.73
CA ILE A 30 6.03 -15.97 -27.84
C ILE A 30 6.48 -15.45 -29.22
N ASN A 31 5.78 -15.82 -30.30
CA ASN A 31 6.15 -15.41 -31.65
C ASN A 31 5.93 -13.92 -31.87
N GLU A 32 4.80 -13.37 -31.43
CA GLU A 32 4.52 -11.94 -31.51
C GLU A 32 5.51 -11.11 -30.66
N LEU A 33 5.93 -11.64 -29.51
CA LEU A 33 6.97 -11.03 -28.68
C LEU A 33 8.34 -11.08 -29.37
N ALA A 34 8.70 -12.22 -29.97
CA ALA A 34 9.96 -12.43 -30.69
C ALA A 34 10.10 -11.46 -31.87
N GLU A 35 9.03 -11.30 -32.63
CA GLU A 35 8.94 -10.32 -33.72
C GLU A 35 9.06 -8.89 -33.19
N ALA A 36 8.34 -8.54 -32.12
CA ALA A 36 8.36 -7.19 -31.56
C ALA A 36 9.71 -6.77 -30.98
N VAL A 37 10.47 -7.71 -30.40
CA VAL A 37 11.77 -7.44 -29.79
C VAL A 37 12.96 -7.84 -30.68
N ASP A 38 12.70 -8.29 -31.90
CA ASP A 38 13.71 -8.69 -32.91
C ASP A 38 14.74 -9.69 -32.37
N ILE A 39 14.26 -10.78 -31.75
CA ILE A 39 15.09 -11.91 -31.32
C ILE A 39 14.38 -13.23 -31.62
N ASN A 40 15.09 -14.35 -31.50
CA ASN A 40 14.48 -15.66 -31.72
C ASN A 40 13.48 -16.05 -30.60
N PRO A 41 12.46 -16.88 -30.92
CA PRO A 41 11.47 -17.37 -29.95
C PRO A 41 12.02 -18.10 -28.72
N ILE A 42 13.17 -18.78 -28.84
CA ILE A 42 13.80 -19.51 -27.73
C ILE A 42 14.31 -18.54 -26.67
N SER A 43 14.98 -17.46 -27.10
CA SER A 43 15.44 -16.38 -26.23
C SER A 43 14.29 -15.67 -25.53
N VAL A 44 13.18 -15.38 -26.24
CA VAL A 44 11.98 -14.83 -25.61
C VAL A 44 11.40 -15.78 -24.55
N ARG A 45 11.30 -17.08 -24.86
CA ARG A 45 10.79 -18.08 -23.92
C ARG A 45 11.62 -18.09 -22.63
N HIS A 46 12.94 -18.02 -22.73
CA HIS A 46 13.82 -17.93 -21.56
C HIS A 46 13.57 -16.65 -20.73
N HIS A 47 13.37 -15.50 -21.37
CA HIS A 47 13.00 -14.26 -20.65
C HIS A 47 11.64 -14.37 -19.97
N ILE A 48 10.64 -14.91 -20.67
CA ILE A 48 9.28 -15.10 -20.14
C ILE A 48 9.28 -16.04 -18.95
N THR A 49 9.99 -17.18 -19.02
CA THR A 49 10.10 -18.10 -17.90
C THR A 49 10.67 -17.43 -16.65
N ARG A 50 11.70 -16.57 -16.80
CA ARG A 50 12.22 -15.78 -15.67
C ARG A 50 11.21 -14.75 -15.16
N LEU A 51 10.53 -14.04 -16.06
CA LEU A 51 9.51 -13.06 -15.68
C LEU A 51 8.30 -13.70 -14.97
N GLN A 52 7.93 -14.93 -15.33
CA GLN A 52 6.91 -15.71 -14.62
C GLN A 52 7.41 -16.16 -13.24
N ALA A 53 8.67 -16.58 -13.13
CA ALA A 53 9.28 -16.90 -11.85
C ALA A 53 9.37 -15.67 -10.91
N ASP A 54 9.58 -14.48 -11.49
CA ASP A 54 9.56 -13.20 -10.78
C ASP A 54 8.11 -12.71 -10.47
N GLY A 55 7.07 -13.43 -10.91
CA GLY A 55 5.67 -13.06 -10.73
C GLY A 55 5.22 -11.83 -11.53
N LEU A 56 5.97 -11.41 -12.55
CA LEU A 56 5.72 -10.21 -13.35
C LEU A 56 4.89 -10.48 -14.62
N VAL A 57 4.88 -11.73 -15.07
CA VAL A 57 4.13 -12.18 -16.24
C VAL A 57 3.34 -13.42 -15.86
N ASP A 58 2.15 -13.55 -16.42
CA ASP A 58 1.36 -14.78 -16.37
C ASP A 58 0.92 -15.19 -17.78
N SER A 59 0.30 -16.36 -17.91
CA SER A 59 -0.13 -16.91 -19.18
C SER A 59 -1.44 -17.68 -19.09
N GLU A 60 -2.21 -17.61 -20.17
CA GLU A 60 -3.46 -18.35 -20.33
C GLU A 60 -3.51 -19.08 -21.67
N GLU A 61 -4.29 -20.15 -21.74
CA GLU A 61 -4.56 -20.83 -23.01
C GLU A 61 -5.84 -20.28 -23.64
N GLU A 62 -5.70 -19.76 -24.86
CA GLU A 62 -6.80 -19.22 -25.64
C GLU A 62 -7.14 -20.18 -26.79
N ARG A 63 -8.40 -20.63 -26.84
CA ARG A 63 -8.94 -21.34 -27.99
C ARG A 63 -9.22 -20.33 -29.10
N HIS A 64 -8.63 -20.55 -30.27
CA HIS A 64 -8.87 -19.72 -31.43
C HIS A 64 -9.16 -20.60 -32.65
N GLY A 65 -10.44 -20.65 -33.05
CA GLY A 65 -10.89 -21.47 -34.17
C GLY A 65 -10.65 -22.97 -33.96
N VAL A 66 -10.37 -23.69 -35.04
CA VAL A 66 -10.08 -25.13 -35.04
C VAL A 66 -8.57 -25.34 -34.91
N GLY A 67 -8.11 -26.00 -33.84
CA GLY A 67 -6.70 -26.30 -33.63
C GLY A 67 -6.30 -26.41 -32.16
N ARG A 68 -5.00 -26.54 -31.91
CA ARG A 68 -4.44 -26.50 -30.55
C ARG A 68 -4.58 -25.08 -29.98
N PRO A 69 -5.05 -24.91 -28.73
CA PRO A 69 -5.07 -23.61 -28.06
C PRO A 69 -3.69 -22.93 -28.11
N ARG A 70 -3.67 -21.62 -28.32
CA ARG A 70 -2.43 -20.84 -28.25
C ARG A 70 -2.24 -20.35 -26.82
N ARG A 71 -0.98 -20.21 -26.40
CA ARG A 71 -0.65 -19.63 -25.09
C ARG A 71 -0.37 -18.14 -25.25
N LEU A 72 -1.14 -17.33 -24.55
CA LEU A 72 -0.96 -15.88 -24.45
C LEU A 72 -0.29 -15.54 -23.13
N TYR A 73 0.59 -14.55 -23.17
CA TYR A 73 1.31 -14.01 -22.03
C TYR A 73 0.88 -12.56 -21.80
N PHE A 74 0.77 -12.16 -20.54
CA PHE A 74 0.35 -10.81 -20.12
C PHE A 74 1.04 -10.41 -18.82
N LEU A 75 1.13 -9.10 -18.57
CA LEU A 75 1.66 -8.59 -17.30
C LEU A 75 0.66 -8.86 -16.17
N THR A 76 1.17 -9.34 -15.04
CA THR A 76 0.45 -9.33 -13.76
C THR A 76 0.33 -7.91 -13.23
N GLU A 77 -0.39 -7.72 -12.13
CA GLU A 77 -0.39 -6.45 -11.39
C GLU A 77 1.04 -6.02 -11.01
N ASN A 78 1.79 -6.91 -10.37
CA ASN A 78 3.21 -6.70 -10.04
C ASN A 78 4.07 -6.35 -11.28
N GLY A 79 3.76 -6.95 -12.43
CA GLY A 79 4.41 -6.64 -13.71
C GLY A 79 4.10 -5.24 -14.22
N ARG A 80 2.86 -4.78 -14.05
CA ARG A 80 2.42 -3.43 -14.42
C ARG A 80 3.01 -2.37 -13.50
N GLU A 81 3.17 -2.67 -12.21
CA GLU A 81 3.79 -1.76 -11.24
C GLU A 81 5.29 -1.49 -11.48
N LYS A 82 5.96 -2.29 -12.34
CA LYS A 82 7.33 -1.98 -12.81
C LYS A 82 7.38 -0.79 -13.76
N PHE A 83 6.24 -0.33 -14.26
CA PHE A 83 6.14 0.87 -15.07
C PHE A 83 5.75 2.07 -14.21
N PRO A 84 6.14 3.30 -14.60
CA PRO A 84 5.82 4.49 -13.81
C PRO A 84 4.31 4.61 -13.56
N THR A 85 3.91 4.49 -12.30
CA THR A 85 2.57 4.82 -11.85
C THR A 85 2.52 6.28 -11.38
N ARG A 86 1.34 6.87 -11.35
CA ARG A 86 1.14 8.26 -10.88
C ARG A 86 0.08 8.34 -9.79
N TYR A 87 -0.16 7.24 -9.08
CA TYR A 87 -1.21 7.14 -8.06
C TYR A 87 -0.99 8.15 -6.94
N LEU A 88 0.20 8.19 -6.33
CA LEU A 88 0.52 9.18 -5.29
C LEU A 88 0.24 10.63 -5.75
N ARG A 89 0.65 10.98 -6.99
CA ARG A 89 0.40 12.31 -7.55
C ARG A 89 -1.08 12.60 -7.77
N LEU A 90 -1.85 11.60 -8.21
CA LEU A 90 -3.31 11.73 -8.36
C LEU A 90 -3.98 11.86 -6.98
N THR A 91 -3.59 11.06 -6.00
CA THR A 91 -4.10 11.09 -4.62
C THR A 91 -3.87 12.45 -3.97
N ILE A 92 -2.64 12.99 -4.04
CA ILE A 92 -2.35 14.34 -3.50
C ILE A 92 -3.24 15.41 -4.16
N ARG A 93 -3.44 15.34 -5.49
CA ARG A 93 -4.35 16.27 -6.19
C ARG A 93 -5.79 16.13 -5.74
N LEU A 94 -6.27 14.90 -5.55
CA LEU A 94 -7.61 14.62 -5.08
C LEU A 94 -7.83 15.16 -3.67
N LEU A 95 -6.89 14.90 -2.75
CA LEU A 95 -6.95 15.41 -1.38
C LEU A 95 -6.95 16.94 -1.34
N GLN A 96 -6.11 17.58 -2.16
CA GLN A 96 -6.13 19.04 -2.28
C GLN A 96 -7.49 19.55 -2.75
N GLN A 97 -8.07 18.93 -3.79
CA GLN A 97 -9.40 19.32 -4.27
C GLN A 97 -10.51 19.11 -3.25
N LEU A 98 -10.44 18.05 -2.43
CA LEU A 98 -11.38 17.84 -1.33
C LEU A 98 -11.30 18.96 -0.30
N LYS A 99 -10.09 19.36 0.12
CA LYS A 99 -9.87 20.48 1.06
C LYS A 99 -10.38 21.81 0.49
N ASP A 100 -10.14 22.05 -0.80
CA ASP A 100 -10.56 23.29 -1.45
C ASP A 100 -12.08 23.38 -1.58
N SER A 101 -12.78 22.24 -1.60
CA SER A 101 -14.22 22.14 -1.87
C SER A 101 -15.08 21.96 -0.62
N MET A 102 -14.49 21.62 0.53
CA MET A 102 -15.22 21.26 1.75
C MET A 102 -14.65 21.96 2.99
N PRO A 103 -15.48 22.26 4.01
CA PRO A 103 -14.98 22.73 5.29
C PRO A 103 -14.03 21.73 5.95
N GLU A 104 -12.98 22.22 6.58
CA GLU A 104 -11.97 21.40 7.28
C GLU A 104 -12.56 20.35 8.24
N PRO A 105 -13.56 20.65 9.09
CA PRO A 105 -14.17 19.65 9.98
C PRO A 105 -14.80 18.47 9.23
N MET A 106 -15.28 18.70 8.00
CA MET A 106 -15.86 17.65 7.16
C MET A 106 -14.78 16.72 6.61
N VAL A 107 -13.63 17.27 6.22
CA VAL A 107 -12.47 16.49 5.78
C VAL A 107 -11.91 15.64 6.92
N ASN A 108 -11.74 16.22 8.11
CA ASN A 108 -11.28 15.49 9.29
C ASN A 108 -12.25 14.37 9.67
N LYS A 109 -13.57 14.65 9.61
CA LYS A 109 -14.60 13.64 9.86
C LYS A 109 -14.53 12.50 8.85
N LEU A 110 -14.26 12.78 7.58
CA LEU A 110 -14.12 11.75 6.54
C LEU A 110 -12.99 10.77 6.90
N PHE A 111 -11.80 11.26 7.24
CA PHE A 111 -10.68 10.41 7.65
C PHE A 111 -10.95 9.62 8.92
N ALA A 112 -11.57 10.26 9.93
CA ALA A 112 -11.98 9.56 11.13
C ALA A 112 -12.98 8.43 10.81
N GLN A 113 -13.97 8.67 9.94
CA GLN A 113 -14.93 7.64 9.54
C GLN A 113 -14.29 6.49 8.75
N MET A 114 -13.33 6.79 7.87
CA MET A 114 -12.55 5.75 7.18
C MET A 114 -11.81 4.88 8.18
N ALA A 115 -11.12 5.49 9.13
CA ALA A 115 -10.38 4.77 10.17
C ALA A 115 -11.28 3.93 11.09
N GLN A 116 -12.47 4.44 11.43
CA GLN A 116 -13.48 3.68 12.16
C GLN A 116 -13.96 2.47 11.37
N ALA A 117 -14.20 2.62 10.06
CA ALA A 117 -14.61 1.51 9.21
C ALA A 117 -13.52 0.43 9.12
N MET A 118 -12.25 0.83 9.02
CA MET A 118 -11.10 -0.11 9.06
C MET A 118 -11.03 -0.86 10.40
N ALA A 119 -11.21 -0.16 11.52
CA ALA A 119 -11.22 -0.80 12.84
C ALA A 119 -12.43 -1.73 13.02
N ALA A 120 -13.59 -1.39 12.44
CA ALA A 120 -14.82 -2.19 12.54
C ALA A 120 -14.71 -3.56 11.84
N GLU A 121 -13.82 -3.72 10.86
CA GLU A 121 -13.55 -5.03 10.25
C GLU A 121 -13.05 -6.08 11.26
N TYR A 122 -12.47 -5.61 12.37
CA TYR A 122 -11.92 -6.43 13.45
C TYR A 122 -12.77 -6.43 14.73
N GLU A 123 -13.99 -5.88 14.69
CA GLU A 123 -14.85 -5.73 15.87
C GLU A 123 -15.15 -7.08 16.55
N HIS A 124 -15.37 -8.14 15.76
CA HIS A 124 -15.61 -9.48 16.28
C HIS A 124 -14.37 -10.12 16.93
N GLU A 125 -13.18 -9.77 16.47
CA GLU A 125 -11.94 -10.26 17.06
C GLU A 125 -11.62 -9.57 18.40
N LEU A 126 -12.22 -8.41 18.66
CA LEU A 126 -11.98 -7.61 19.86
C LEU A 126 -12.72 -8.10 21.12
N GLU A 127 -13.73 -8.94 20.95
CA GLU A 127 -14.55 -9.43 22.07
C GLU A 127 -13.74 -10.34 22.99
N GLY A 128 -13.63 -9.95 24.26
CA GLY A 128 -12.96 -10.76 25.29
C GLY A 128 -11.42 -10.67 25.29
N LEU A 129 -10.81 -9.92 24.37
CA LEU A 129 -9.37 -9.71 24.36
C LEU A 129 -8.90 -8.86 25.55
N SER A 130 -7.78 -9.29 26.14
CA SER A 130 -6.98 -8.50 27.07
C SER A 130 -6.35 -7.29 26.37
N ILE A 131 -5.81 -6.34 27.15
CA ILE A 131 -5.18 -5.16 26.58
C ILE A 131 -3.96 -5.48 25.72
N GLU A 132 -3.13 -6.45 26.13
CA GLU A 132 -1.96 -6.88 25.37
C GLU A 132 -2.39 -7.51 24.03
N GLU A 133 -3.45 -8.31 24.03
CA GLU A 133 -4.02 -8.88 22.81
C GLU A 133 -4.59 -7.79 21.88
N ARG A 134 -5.24 -6.76 22.44
CA ARG A 134 -5.71 -5.61 21.66
C ARG A 134 -4.54 -4.80 21.08
N LEU A 135 -3.46 -4.62 21.81
CA LEU A 135 -2.24 -3.98 21.30
C LEU A 135 -1.62 -4.78 20.16
N ASN A 136 -1.59 -6.10 20.28
CA ASN A 136 -1.15 -6.98 19.19
C ASN A 136 -2.08 -6.92 17.98
N LEU A 137 -3.38 -6.72 18.18
CA LEU A 137 -4.30 -6.49 17.09
C LEU A 137 -4.07 -5.13 16.41
N VAL A 138 -3.80 -4.07 17.18
CA VAL A 138 -3.40 -2.76 16.64
C VAL A 138 -2.16 -2.89 15.76
N THR A 139 -1.11 -3.57 16.24
CA THR A 139 0.12 -3.75 15.44
C THR A 139 -0.13 -4.58 14.19
N HIS A 140 -1.00 -5.59 14.27
CA HIS A 140 -1.38 -6.39 13.11
C HIS A 140 -2.16 -5.57 12.06
N LEU A 141 -3.19 -4.84 12.48
CA LEU A 141 -4.05 -4.03 11.62
C LEU A 141 -3.26 -2.89 10.96
N LEU A 142 -2.48 -2.13 11.74
CA LEU A 142 -1.61 -1.10 11.15
C LEU A 142 -0.53 -1.74 10.26
N GLY A 143 -0.06 -2.93 10.63
CA GLY A 143 0.88 -3.72 9.82
C GLY A 143 0.32 -4.10 8.44
N SER A 144 -0.94 -4.51 8.33
CA SER A 144 -1.59 -4.81 7.03
C SER A 144 -1.75 -3.57 6.16
N GLU A 145 -1.84 -2.40 6.76
CA GLU A 145 -1.85 -1.10 6.08
C GLU A 145 -0.43 -0.61 5.69
N GLY A 146 0.61 -1.35 6.06
CA GLY A 146 2.00 -1.04 5.70
C GLY A 146 2.75 -0.21 6.75
N PHE A 147 2.19 -0.01 7.94
CA PHE A 147 2.93 0.53 9.07
C PHE A 147 3.89 -0.52 9.65
N SER A 148 4.94 -0.04 10.31
CA SER A 148 5.75 -0.87 11.20
C SER A 148 5.58 -0.32 12.61
N VAL A 149 4.92 -1.09 13.48
CA VAL A 149 4.48 -0.63 14.79
C VAL A 149 5.02 -1.54 15.88
N GLU A 150 5.58 -0.92 16.92
CA GLU A 150 5.99 -1.59 18.15
C GLU A 150 5.29 -0.93 19.33
N TRP A 151 5.13 -1.66 20.43
CA TRP A 151 4.63 -1.09 21.67
C TRP A 151 5.44 -1.58 22.86
N GLU A 152 5.49 -0.76 23.90
CA GLU A 152 6.11 -1.09 25.17
C GLU A 152 5.32 -0.48 26.32
N GLN A 153 5.40 -1.11 27.50
CA GLN A 153 4.80 -0.59 28.70
C GLN A 153 5.86 0.14 29.55
N GLU A 154 5.58 1.40 29.87
CA GLU A 154 6.38 2.22 30.78
C GLU A 154 5.54 2.59 32.02
N GLY A 155 5.61 1.75 33.05
CA GLY A 155 4.82 1.92 34.27
C GLY A 155 3.31 1.83 34.00
N ASP A 156 2.59 2.92 34.26
CA ASP A 156 1.13 3.03 34.02
C ASP A 156 0.78 3.57 32.62
N ARG A 157 1.74 3.59 31.69
CA ARG A 157 1.54 4.06 30.32
C ARG A 157 1.97 2.98 29.34
N ILE A 158 1.28 2.92 28.21
CA ILE A 158 1.72 2.17 27.05
C ILE A 158 2.15 3.17 25.98
N LEU A 159 3.33 2.95 25.42
CA LEU A 159 3.85 3.69 24.28
C LEU A 159 3.71 2.84 23.02
N ILE A 160 3.13 3.41 21.98
CA ILE A 160 2.96 2.78 20.67
C ILE A 160 3.76 3.60 19.67
N LYS A 161 4.79 3.00 19.09
CA LYS A 161 5.77 3.64 18.19
C LYS A 161 5.54 3.16 16.76
N GLU A 162 5.29 4.09 15.85
CA GLU A 162 5.22 3.82 14.43
C GLU A 162 6.57 4.11 13.78
N ILE A 163 7.39 3.07 13.66
CA ILE A 163 8.74 3.13 13.10
C ILE A 163 8.72 3.56 11.63
N ASN A 164 7.68 3.16 10.91
CA ASN A 164 7.44 3.59 9.53
C ASN A 164 5.96 3.91 9.31
N CYS A 165 5.70 5.06 8.69
CA CYS A 165 4.37 5.48 8.27
C CYS A 165 4.26 5.39 6.74
N PRO A 166 3.37 4.54 6.18
CA PRO A 166 3.17 4.42 4.73
C PRO A 166 2.59 5.71 4.12
N TYR A 167 2.00 6.58 4.95
CA TYR A 167 1.39 7.84 4.54
C TYR A 167 2.33 9.04 4.65
N TYR A 168 3.60 8.86 4.99
CA TYR A 168 4.56 9.96 5.22
C TYR A 168 4.53 11.04 4.13
N PHE A 169 4.64 10.65 2.85
CA PHE A 169 4.65 11.60 1.73
C PHE A 169 3.31 12.32 1.52
N ILE A 170 2.20 11.70 1.91
CA ILE A 170 0.88 12.33 1.85
C ILE A 170 0.74 13.32 3.01
N GLY A 171 1.09 12.89 4.22
CA GLY A 171 0.98 13.66 5.46
C GLY A 171 1.71 15.00 5.44
N GLN A 172 2.80 15.13 4.68
CA GLN A 172 3.54 16.40 4.53
C GLN A 172 2.67 17.58 4.07
N ASN A 173 1.70 17.35 3.18
CA ASN A 173 0.79 18.39 2.69
C ASN A 173 -0.67 18.18 3.16
N HIS A 174 -0.97 16.99 3.67
CA HIS A 174 -2.29 16.55 4.09
C HIS A 174 -2.22 15.90 5.49
N PRO A 175 -1.85 16.66 6.54
CA PRO A 175 -1.70 16.12 7.90
C PRO A 175 -3.00 15.55 8.48
N GLU A 176 -4.17 15.91 7.92
CA GLU A 176 -5.45 15.30 8.24
C GLU A 176 -5.47 13.76 8.09
N VAL A 177 -4.62 13.20 7.21
CA VAL A 177 -4.46 11.74 7.03
C VAL A 177 -3.88 11.08 8.28
N CYS A 178 -3.07 11.80 9.06
CA CYS A 178 -2.49 11.31 10.31
C CYS A 178 -3.48 11.22 11.48
N SER A 179 -4.79 11.38 11.20
CA SER A 179 -5.85 11.01 12.13
C SER A 179 -6.25 9.54 11.99
N VAL A 180 -5.87 8.88 10.88
CA VAL A 180 -6.31 7.51 10.59
C VAL A 180 -5.75 6.51 11.60
N ASP A 181 -4.44 6.50 11.73
CA ASP A 181 -3.69 5.71 12.71
C ASP A 181 -4.13 6.02 14.15
N GLN A 182 -4.20 7.29 14.53
CA GLN A 182 -4.64 7.69 15.86
C GLN A 182 -6.06 7.20 16.18
N THR A 183 -6.97 7.28 15.20
CA THR A 183 -8.35 6.83 15.35
C THR A 183 -8.42 5.32 15.46
N ILE A 184 -7.67 4.57 14.65
CA ILE A 184 -7.57 3.11 14.75
C ILE A 184 -7.10 2.70 16.14
N ILE A 185 -5.96 3.24 16.59
CA ILE A 185 -5.39 2.93 17.91
C ILE A 185 -6.43 3.21 19.01
N SER A 186 -7.06 4.39 18.98
CA SER A 186 -8.02 4.77 20.02
C SER A 186 -9.27 3.89 20.02
N THR A 187 -9.70 3.43 18.85
CA THR A 187 -10.91 2.61 18.68
C THR A 187 -10.68 1.18 19.15
N VAL A 188 -9.61 0.55 18.66
CA VAL A 188 -9.25 -0.84 18.99
C VAL A 188 -8.92 -0.97 20.48
N LEU A 189 -8.23 0.00 21.07
CA LEU A 189 -7.93 0.02 22.50
C LEU A 189 -9.07 0.56 23.37
N SER A 190 -10.11 1.14 22.75
CA SER A 190 -11.25 1.76 23.43
C SER A 190 -10.86 2.83 24.46
N VAL A 191 -9.73 3.52 24.23
CA VAL A 191 -9.18 4.59 25.07
C VAL A 191 -8.52 5.62 24.17
N PRO A 192 -8.62 6.93 24.46
CA PRO A 192 -7.98 7.95 23.65
C PRO A 192 -6.46 7.79 23.62
N ALA A 193 -5.90 7.68 22.41
CA ALA A 193 -4.46 7.76 22.18
C ALA A 193 -4.03 9.21 21.95
N GLU A 194 -3.00 9.64 22.67
CA GLU A 194 -2.41 10.96 22.52
C GLU A 194 -1.08 10.85 21.75
N LYS A 195 -0.94 11.63 20.67
CA LYS A 195 0.30 11.71 19.89
C LYS A 195 1.29 12.65 20.57
N ILE A 196 2.42 12.13 21.04
CA ILE A 196 3.46 12.89 21.74
C ILE A 196 4.69 13.17 20.87
N HIS A 197 4.93 12.35 19.85
CA HIS A 197 5.97 12.56 18.83
C HIS A 197 5.37 12.37 17.44
N CYS A 198 5.87 13.11 16.45
CA CYS A 198 5.41 13.06 15.08
C CYS A 198 6.57 13.24 14.10
N ILE A 199 6.72 12.27 13.18
CA ILE A 199 7.76 12.33 12.15
C ILE A 199 7.65 13.57 11.24
N LEU A 200 6.43 14.11 11.05
CA LEU A 200 6.22 15.34 10.28
C LEU A 200 6.76 16.59 10.98
N ASN A 201 6.99 16.52 12.29
CA ASN A 201 7.59 17.58 13.10
C ASN A 201 9.12 17.43 13.23
N GLY A 202 9.72 16.41 12.62
CA GLY A 202 11.15 16.13 12.67
C GLY A 202 11.58 15.12 13.74
N ASP A 203 10.63 14.49 14.44
CA ASP A 203 10.92 13.35 15.32
C ASP A 203 11.35 12.12 14.48
N ALA A 204 12.01 11.15 15.12
CA ALA A 204 12.44 9.92 14.45
C ALA A 204 11.27 9.02 14.00
N PHE A 205 10.18 9.01 14.78
CA PHE A 205 8.97 8.22 14.54
C PHE A 205 7.78 8.88 15.24
N CYS A 206 6.57 8.52 14.82
CA CYS A 206 5.37 8.90 15.58
C CYS A 206 5.28 8.02 16.85
N THR A 207 4.91 8.63 17.97
CA THR A 207 4.69 7.92 19.23
C THR A 207 3.36 8.33 19.82
N TYR A 208 2.55 7.35 20.17
CA TYR A 208 1.30 7.51 20.90
C TYR A 208 1.45 7.03 22.33
N VAL A 209 0.76 7.69 23.25
CA VAL A 209 0.62 7.27 24.64
C VAL A 209 -0.83 6.96 24.95
N VAL A 210 -1.05 5.85 25.64
CA VAL A 210 -2.35 5.50 26.23
C VAL A 210 -2.17 5.14 27.71
N PRO A 211 -3.13 5.50 28.59
CA PRO A 211 -3.08 5.12 30.00
C PRO A 211 -3.40 3.63 30.19
N HIS A 212 -2.55 2.91 30.92
CA HIS A 212 -2.75 1.49 31.23
C HIS A 212 -3.91 1.26 32.22
N GLN A 213 -4.11 2.17 33.18
CA GLN A 213 -5.09 1.99 34.27
C GLN A 213 -6.56 2.26 33.88
N GLN A 214 -6.85 2.92 32.76
CA GLN A 214 -8.22 3.22 32.32
C GLN A 214 -8.85 2.10 31.46
N MET A 215 -8.13 0.99 31.26
CA MET A 215 -8.47 -0.07 30.31
C MET A 215 -9.10 -1.31 30.98
N GLY A 216 -9.37 -1.28 32.28
CA GLY A 216 -9.80 -2.43 33.09
C GLY A 216 -11.25 -2.41 33.60
N GLU A 217 -12.05 -1.35 33.39
CA GLU A 217 -13.44 -1.30 33.84
C GLU A 217 -14.42 -1.37 32.67
N LYS A 218 -14.99 -2.56 32.47
CA LYS A 218 -16.23 -2.72 31.71
C LYS A 218 -17.37 -2.13 32.57
N PRO A 219 -18.13 -1.11 32.13
CA PRO A 219 -19.36 -0.78 32.84
C PRO A 219 -20.31 -1.98 32.72
N ALA A 220 -20.86 -2.38 33.87
CA ALA A 220 -21.79 -3.49 34.00
C ALA A 220 -23.10 -3.27 33.21
#